data_AF-A0A8C2VJD8-F1
#
_entry.id   AF-A0A8C2VJD8-F1
#
_cell.length_a   1.000
_cell.length_b   1.000
_cell.length_c   1.000
_cell.angle_alpha   90.00
_cell.angle_beta   90.00
_cell.angle_gamma   90.00
#
_symmetry.space_group_name_H-M   'P 1'
#
loop_
_entity.id
_entity.type
_entity.pdbx_description
1 polymer ?
#
loop_
_entity_poly.entity_id
_entity_poly.type
_entity_poly.pdbx_seq_one_letter_code
_entity_poly.pdbx_strand_id
1 'polypeptide(L)'
;ATGTTMRGFVFTRHSQTTATPSCPEGTQPLYRGFSLLFVQGNERAHGQDLGTLGSCLQRFTTMPFLFCNINNVCNFASRNDYSYWLSTPTLMPMDMAPVTGRALEPYISRCTVCEGPAMAIAVHSQTTDIPPCPQGWISLWKGFSFIMKTYSINCESWGVRKNNKPLSGLHEEETVKKSKKIAL
;
A
#
# COMPACT_ATOMS: atom_id res chain seq x y z
N ALA A 1 9.29 -28.40 -20.09
CA ALA A 1 8.77 -27.49 -19.04
C ALA A 1 9.65 -26.24 -19.00
N THR A 2 9.21 -25.15 -19.63
CA THR A 2 9.92 -23.86 -19.62
C THR A 2 9.57 -23.14 -18.31
N GLY A 3 10.35 -23.38 -17.25
CA GLY A 3 10.20 -22.66 -15.99
C GLY A 3 10.49 -21.17 -16.18
N THR A 4 9.58 -20.31 -15.77
CA THR A 4 9.78 -18.86 -15.71
C THR A 4 10.91 -18.56 -14.72
N THR A 5 12.09 -18.16 -15.22
CA THR A 5 13.22 -17.79 -14.37
C THR A 5 12.95 -16.48 -13.65
N MET A 6 12.89 -16.52 -12.33
CA MET A 6 12.77 -15.35 -11.47
C MET A 6 14.05 -14.51 -11.54
N ARG A 7 13.93 -13.17 -11.47
CA ARG A 7 15.05 -12.25 -11.68
C ARG A 7 15.17 -11.18 -10.59
N GLY A 8 14.54 -11.39 -9.43
CA GLY A 8 14.61 -10.44 -8.31
C GLY A 8 13.72 -9.20 -8.46
N PHE A 9 12.76 -9.18 -9.39
CA PHE A 9 11.79 -8.07 -9.47
C PHE A 9 10.68 -8.29 -8.46
N VAL A 10 10.69 -7.50 -7.39
CA VAL A 10 9.76 -7.61 -6.27
C VAL A 10 8.71 -6.51 -6.32
N PHE A 11 7.46 -6.88 -6.07
CA PHE A 11 6.35 -5.94 -5.90
C PHE A 11 5.36 -6.46 -4.86
N THR A 12 4.49 -5.59 -4.37
CA THR A 12 3.48 -5.93 -3.36
C THR A 12 2.08 -5.82 -3.91
N ARG A 13 1.20 -6.75 -3.49
CA ARG A 13 -0.24 -6.68 -3.73
C ARG A 13 -0.98 -6.53 -2.42
N HIS A 14 -1.93 -5.60 -2.38
CA HIS A 14 -2.80 -5.34 -1.22
C HIS A 14 -4.22 -5.84 -1.51
N SER A 15 -4.86 -6.44 -0.51
CA SER A 15 -6.22 -7.00 -0.65
C SER A 15 -7.33 -6.00 -0.35
N GLN A 16 -7.05 -5.00 0.48
CA GLN A 16 -8.05 -4.13 1.11
C GLN A 16 -9.15 -4.93 1.83
N THR A 17 -8.82 -6.14 2.30
CA THR A 17 -9.70 -7.02 3.08
C THR A 17 -8.87 -7.76 4.14
N THR A 18 -9.53 -8.56 4.96
CA THR A 18 -8.85 -9.48 5.90
C THR A 18 -8.29 -10.72 5.20
N ALA A 19 -8.63 -10.95 3.93
CA ALA A 19 -8.14 -12.08 3.15
C ALA A 19 -6.76 -11.77 2.58
N THR A 20 -5.84 -12.73 2.67
CA THR A 20 -4.51 -12.57 2.07
C THR A 20 -4.61 -12.64 0.54
N PRO A 21 -4.09 -11.64 -0.21
CA PRO A 21 -4.21 -11.64 -1.67
C PRO A 21 -3.25 -12.65 -2.31
N SER A 22 -3.70 -13.33 -3.37
CA SER A 22 -2.83 -14.22 -4.16
C SER A 22 -1.91 -13.43 -5.08
N CYS A 23 -0.70 -13.95 -5.31
CA CYS A 23 0.19 -13.40 -6.33
C CYS A 23 -0.40 -13.60 -7.73
N PRO A 24 -0.25 -12.63 -8.65
CA PRO A 24 -0.67 -12.77 -10.04
C PRO A 24 0.01 -13.93 -10.78
N GLU A 25 -0.56 -14.33 -11.91
CA GLU A 25 -0.01 -15.40 -12.74
C GLU A 25 1.45 -15.12 -13.17
N GLY A 26 2.28 -16.16 -13.18
CA GLY A 26 3.70 -16.04 -13.53
C GLY A 26 4.56 -15.28 -12.51
N THR A 27 4.08 -15.17 -11.26
CA THR A 27 4.82 -14.62 -10.11
C THR A 27 4.73 -15.59 -8.92
N GLN A 28 5.67 -15.50 -7.98
CA GLN A 28 5.71 -16.38 -6.81
C GLN A 28 5.65 -15.57 -5.52
N PRO A 29 4.94 -16.05 -4.49
CA PRO A 29 4.88 -15.38 -3.20
C PRO A 29 6.20 -15.52 -2.45
N LEU A 30 6.69 -14.42 -1.90
CA LEU A 30 7.82 -14.41 -0.97
C LEU A 30 7.32 -14.50 0.47
N TYR A 31 6.46 -13.57 0.89
CA TYR A 31 5.85 -13.58 2.22
C TYR A 31 4.53 -12.79 2.25
N ARG A 32 3.82 -12.88 3.38
CA ARG A 32 2.50 -12.26 3.62
C ARG A 32 2.55 -11.37 4.84
N GLY A 33 1.71 -10.33 4.87
CA GLY A 33 1.73 -9.34 5.94
C GLY A 33 0.50 -8.44 5.99
N PHE A 34 0.68 -7.30 6.63
CA PHE A 34 -0.30 -6.24 6.81
C PHE A 34 0.13 -4.98 6.05
N SER A 35 -0.85 -4.29 5.49
CA SER A 35 -0.67 -3.20 4.53
C SER A 35 -0.36 -1.87 5.23
N LEU A 36 0.92 -1.55 5.42
CA LEU A 36 1.39 -0.25 5.92
C LEU A 36 1.32 0.80 4.80
N LEU A 37 0.76 1.97 5.12
CA LEU A 37 0.70 3.11 4.20
C LEU A 37 1.81 4.13 4.53
N PHE A 38 1.82 4.65 5.75
CA PHE A 38 2.85 5.56 6.23
C PHE A 38 2.94 5.56 7.75
N VAL A 39 4.06 6.06 8.27
CA VAL A 39 4.25 6.34 9.69
C VAL A 39 4.44 7.83 9.90
N GLN A 40 4.16 8.31 11.10
CA GLN A 40 4.38 9.69 11.48
C GLN A 40 5.07 9.71 12.84
N GLY A 41 6.30 10.21 12.86
CA GLY A 41 7.09 10.38 14.06
C GLY A 41 7.49 11.83 14.23
N ASN A 42 7.36 12.39 15.43
CA ASN A 42 7.72 13.78 15.72
C ASN A 42 7.10 14.75 14.70
N GLU A 43 5.79 14.58 14.44
CA GLU A 43 4.96 15.36 13.50
C GLU A 43 5.39 15.29 12.03
N ARG A 44 6.32 14.41 11.67
CA ARG A 44 6.77 14.23 10.28
C ARG A 44 6.30 12.89 9.74
N ALA A 45 5.58 12.94 8.62
CA ALA A 45 5.12 11.76 7.91
C ALA A 45 6.22 11.18 7.02
N HIS A 46 6.32 9.86 7.01
CA HIS A 46 7.19 9.10 6.13
C HIS A 46 6.41 7.91 5.55
N GLY A 47 6.15 7.94 4.25
CA GLY A 47 5.38 6.93 3.53
C GLY A 47 6.27 5.89 2.84
N GLN A 48 5.70 4.72 2.61
CA GLN A 48 6.26 3.69 1.75
C GLN A 48 5.39 3.60 0.49
N ASP A 49 6.02 3.42 -0.67
CA ASP A 49 5.28 3.14 -1.90
C ASP A 49 4.57 1.78 -1.77
N LEU A 50 3.25 1.76 -1.98
CA LEU A 50 2.41 0.56 -1.90
C LEU A 50 2.82 -0.52 -2.90
N GLY A 51 3.50 -0.16 -4.00
CA GLY A 51 4.05 -1.12 -4.96
C GLY A 51 5.29 -1.87 -4.44
N THR A 52 5.91 -1.42 -3.35
CA THR A 52 7.19 -1.94 -2.85
C THR A 52 7.02 -2.88 -1.65
N LEU A 53 8.04 -3.68 -1.35
CA LEU A 53 8.00 -4.61 -0.21
C LEU A 53 7.87 -3.91 1.17
N GLY A 54 8.25 -2.63 1.27
CA GLY A 54 8.20 -1.85 2.52
C GLY A 54 6.79 -1.56 3.02
N SER A 55 5.79 -1.58 2.13
CA SER A 55 4.38 -1.42 2.49
C SER A 55 3.76 -2.70 3.08
N CYS A 56 4.49 -3.82 3.11
CA CYS A 56 3.98 -5.10 3.61
C CYS A 56 4.76 -5.59 4.82
N LEU A 57 4.29 -5.29 6.03
CA LEU A 57 4.93 -5.71 7.27
C LEU A 57 4.38 -7.06 7.74
N GLN A 58 5.25 -8.00 8.10
CA GLN A 58 4.86 -9.34 8.56
C GLN A 58 4.06 -9.32 9.88
N ARG A 59 4.27 -8.30 10.71
CA ARG A 59 3.59 -8.12 11.99
C ARG A 59 2.88 -6.77 12.03
N PHE A 60 1.64 -6.79 12.48
CA PHE A 60 0.89 -5.59 12.79
C PHE A 60 1.22 -5.10 14.20
N THR A 61 1.34 -3.79 14.34
CA THR A 61 1.39 -3.08 15.62
C THR A 61 0.94 -1.65 15.37
N THR A 62 0.25 -1.05 16.33
CA THR A 62 -0.13 0.36 16.26
C THR A 62 1.11 1.28 16.29
N MET A 63 2.25 0.79 16.78
CA MET A 63 3.54 1.49 16.81
C MET A 63 4.68 0.61 16.27
N PRO A 64 4.95 0.62 14.95
CA PRO A 64 5.97 -0.25 14.31
C PRO A 64 7.40 0.28 14.36
N PHE A 65 7.66 1.37 15.09
CA PHE A 65 8.98 1.98 15.17
C PHE A 65 9.27 2.52 16.57
N LEU A 66 10.54 2.85 16.80
CA LEU A 66 11.05 3.55 17.96
C LEU A 66 11.89 4.74 17.51
N PHE A 67 12.15 5.68 18.39
CA PHE A 67 13.04 6.80 18.13
C PHE A 67 14.13 6.85 19.19
N CYS A 68 15.34 7.24 18.78
CA CYS A 68 16.48 7.42 19.67
C CYS A 68 16.96 8.87 19.59
N ASN A 69 17.37 9.43 20.72
CA ASN A 69 17.94 10.77 20.78
C ASN A 69 19.48 10.74 20.69
N ILE A 70 20.10 11.92 20.63
CA ILE A 70 21.57 12.08 20.56
C ILE A 70 22.31 11.56 21.80
N ASN A 71 21.60 11.31 22.90
CA ASN A 71 22.16 10.80 24.15
C ASN A 71 22.11 9.27 24.21
N ASN A 72 21.90 8.59 23.08
CA ASN A 72 21.77 7.14 22.98
C ASN A 72 20.60 6.56 23.81
N VAL A 73 19.57 7.36 24.08
CA VAL A 73 18.33 6.90 24.75
C VAL A 73 17.25 6.68 23.71
N CYS A 74 16.75 5.45 23.63
CA CYS A 74 15.66 5.07 22.74
C CYS A 74 14.35 4.94 23.52
N ASN A 75 13.26 5.42 22.93
CA ASN A 75 11.93 5.36 23.51
C ASN A 75 10.98 4.64 22.53
N PHE A 76 10.10 3.81 23.08
CA PHE A 76 9.13 3.02 22.32
C PHE A 76 7.72 3.35 22.79
N ALA A 77 6.85 3.74 21.86
CA ALA A 77 5.44 4.08 22.13
C ALA A 77 5.24 5.08 23.30
N SER A 78 6.23 5.95 23.55
CA SER A 78 6.23 6.90 24.69
C SER A 78 5.89 8.34 24.26
N ARG A 79 5.46 8.53 23.01
CA ARG A 79 5.05 9.81 22.41
C ARG A 79 3.78 9.63 21.59
N ASN A 80 3.14 10.73 21.22
CA ASN A 80 1.97 10.81 20.34
C ASN A 80 2.37 10.67 18.86
N ASP A 81 3.03 9.56 18.55
CA ASP A 81 3.39 9.18 17.19
C ASP A 81 2.28 8.28 16.59
N TYR A 82 2.22 8.17 15.26
CA TYR A 82 1.13 7.47 14.56
C TYR A 82 1.63 6.49 13.50
N SER A 83 0.83 5.46 13.23
CA SER A 83 0.99 4.60 12.07
C SER A 83 -0.34 4.44 11.32
N TYR A 84 -0.26 4.40 9.99
CA TYR A 84 -1.42 4.35 9.10
C TYR A 84 -1.35 3.12 8.22
N TRP A 85 -2.46 2.41 8.15
CA TRP A 85 -2.59 1.12 7.48
C TRP A 85 -3.76 1.18 6.48
N LEU A 86 -3.67 0.46 5.36
CA LEU A 86 -4.85 0.30 4.50
C LEU A 86 -5.93 -0.46 5.26
N SER A 87 -7.17 0.01 5.17
CA SER A 87 -8.28 -0.57 5.90
C SER A 87 -9.05 -1.61 5.08
N THR A 88 -10.00 -2.29 5.73
CA THR A 88 -11.01 -3.14 5.10
C THR A 88 -12.36 -2.42 5.03
N PRO A 89 -13.39 -3.01 4.39
CA PRO A 89 -14.76 -2.50 4.40
C PRO A 89 -15.49 -2.65 5.74
N THR A 90 -14.81 -3.10 6.80
CA THR A 90 -15.42 -3.25 8.12
C THR A 90 -15.92 -1.90 8.63
N LEU A 91 -17.15 -1.89 9.14
CA LEU A 91 -17.80 -0.68 9.64
C LEU A 91 -17.20 -0.22 10.97
N MET A 92 -17.11 1.09 11.15
CA MET A 92 -16.76 1.68 12.44
C MET A 92 -17.81 1.34 13.50
N PRO A 93 -17.40 1.16 14.77
CA PRO A 93 -18.36 1.03 15.87
C PRO A 93 -19.32 2.22 15.93
N MET A 94 -20.58 1.96 16.33
CA MET A 94 -21.63 2.99 16.37
C MET A 94 -21.34 4.12 17.37
N ASP A 95 -20.59 3.82 18.43
CA ASP A 95 -20.16 4.79 19.43
C ASP A 95 -18.99 5.67 18.96
N MET A 96 -18.42 5.38 17.77
CA MET A 96 -17.25 6.03 17.19
C MET A 96 -16.03 6.04 18.14
N ALA A 97 -16.01 5.12 19.10
CA ALA A 97 -14.90 4.99 20.03
C ALA A 97 -13.66 4.41 19.33
N PRO A 98 -12.44 4.78 19.76
CA PRO A 98 -11.22 4.19 19.24
C PRO A 98 -11.19 2.67 19.46
N VAL A 99 -10.96 1.91 18.39
CA VAL A 99 -10.79 0.47 18.44
C VAL A 99 -9.38 0.14 18.95
N THR A 100 -9.26 -0.81 19.88
CA THR A 100 -7.97 -1.15 20.51
C THR A 100 -7.74 -2.67 20.55
N GLY A 101 -6.47 -3.05 20.74
CA GLY A 101 -6.08 -4.45 20.89
C GLY A 101 -6.44 -5.33 19.70
N ARG A 102 -6.89 -6.57 19.97
CA ARG A 102 -7.25 -7.55 18.93
C ARG A 102 -8.50 -7.17 18.13
N ALA A 103 -9.33 -6.26 18.65
CA ALA A 103 -10.50 -5.77 17.91
C ALA A 103 -10.12 -4.99 16.64
N LEU A 104 -8.84 -4.62 16.48
CA LEU A 104 -8.32 -4.01 15.25
C LEU A 104 -8.20 -5.00 14.08
N GLU A 105 -8.08 -6.31 14.34
CA GLU A 105 -7.80 -7.32 13.29
C GLU A 105 -8.75 -7.24 12.07
N PRO A 106 -10.07 -7.06 12.22
CA PRO A 106 -10.99 -6.95 11.09
C PRO A 106 -10.75 -5.71 10.22
N TYR A 107 -10.19 -4.64 10.79
CA TYR A 107 -10.02 -3.35 10.10
C TYR A 107 -8.75 -3.27 9.26
N ILE A 108 -7.77 -4.17 9.45
CA ILE A 108 -6.46 -4.06 8.81
C ILE A 108 -6.37 -4.92 7.54
N SER A 109 -6.04 -4.27 6.42
CA SER A 109 -5.83 -4.93 5.12
C SER A 109 -4.60 -5.84 5.13
N ARG A 110 -4.72 -6.99 4.45
CA ARG A 110 -3.61 -7.92 4.20
C ARG A 110 -2.90 -7.65 2.89
N CYS A 111 -1.62 -8.04 2.82
CA CYS A 111 -0.77 -7.93 1.64
C CYS A 111 0.06 -9.20 1.41
N THR A 112 0.52 -9.36 0.18
CA THR A 112 1.47 -10.40 -0.23
C THR A 112 2.56 -9.76 -1.08
N VAL A 113 3.81 -10.06 -0.75
CA VAL A 113 4.98 -9.67 -1.56
C VAL A 113 5.26 -10.78 -2.56
N CYS A 114 5.38 -10.41 -3.82
CA CYS A 114 5.55 -11.32 -4.94
C CYS A 114 6.86 -11.01 -5.67
N GLU A 115 7.54 -12.05 -6.13
CA GLU A 115 8.66 -11.94 -7.06
C GLU A 115 8.18 -12.26 -8.48
N GLY A 116 8.73 -11.58 -9.48
CA GLY A 116 8.49 -11.85 -10.90
C GLY A 116 9.74 -11.89 -11.77
N PRO A 117 9.64 -12.44 -12.99
CA PRO A 117 10.69 -12.48 -14.02
C PRO A 117 11.00 -11.13 -14.71
N ALA A 118 10.20 -10.08 -14.46
CA ALA A 118 10.33 -8.75 -15.07
C ALA A 118 9.67 -7.67 -14.17
N MET A 119 10.01 -6.41 -14.42
CA MET A 119 9.43 -5.25 -13.73
C MET A 119 7.91 -5.17 -13.92
N ALA A 120 7.22 -4.69 -12.88
CA ALA A 120 5.82 -4.29 -12.92
C ALA A 120 5.72 -2.76 -12.93
N ILE A 121 4.77 -2.21 -13.68
CA ILE A 121 4.46 -0.77 -13.74
C ILE A 121 2.96 -0.56 -13.69
N ALA A 122 2.54 0.65 -13.33
CA ALA A 122 1.17 1.13 -13.42
C ALA A 122 0.96 1.97 -14.68
N VAL A 123 -0.20 1.85 -15.33
CA VAL A 123 -0.64 2.71 -16.41
C VAL A 123 -2.00 3.30 -16.05
N HIS A 124 -2.15 4.62 -16.20
CA HIS A 124 -3.34 5.37 -15.82
C HIS A 124 -4.01 5.96 -17.08
N SER A 125 -5.34 5.80 -17.20
CA SER A 125 -6.08 6.34 -18.36
C SER A 125 -6.39 7.82 -18.23
N GLN A 126 -6.54 8.32 -17.00
CA GLN A 126 -7.16 9.63 -16.72
C GLN A 126 -8.60 9.73 -17.25
N THR A 127 -9.26 8.58 -17.46
CA THR A 127 -10.66 8.44 -17.84
C THR A 127 -11.32 7.36 -16.97
N THR A 128 -12.60 7.09 -17.22
CA THR A 128 -13.32 5.95 -16.62
C THR A 128 -13.08 4.64 -17.36
N ASP A 129 -12.28 4.64 -18.42
CA ASP A 129 -11.96 3.44 -19.19
C ASP A 129 -10.63 2.85 -18.73
N ILE A 130 -10.52 1.52 -18.75
CA ILE A 130 -9.30 0.80 -18.41
C ILE A 130 -8.25 1.07 -19.51
N PRO A 131 -7.07 1.60 -19.17
CA PRO A 131 -6.02 1.82 -20.16
C PRO A 131 -5.46 0.48 -20.66
N PRO A 132 -5.18 0.32 -21.96
CA PRO A 132 -4.58 -0.91 -22.47
C PRO A 132 -3.10 -1.03 -22.05
N CYS A 133 -2.66 -2.27 -21.80
CA CYS A 133 -1.24 -2.60 -21.61
C CYS A 133 -0.37 -2.11 -22.80
N PRO A 134 0.83 -1.54 -22.55
CA PRO A 134 1.77 -1.22 -23.62
C PRO A 134 2.20 -2.46 -24.40
N GLN A 135 2.62 -2.30 -25.66
CA GLN A 135 3.02 -3.43 -26.49
C GLN A 135 4.12 -4.27 -25.82
N GLY A 136 3.87 -5.57 -25.72
CA GLY A 136 4.78 -6.50 -25.05
C GLY A 136 4.69 -6.50 -23.52
N TRP A 137 3.58 -6.03 -22.95
CA TRP A 137 3.24 -6.17 -21.53
C TRP A 137 2.01 -7.07 -21.34
N ILE A 138 1.91 -7.71 -20.18
CA ILE A 138 0.76 -8.50 -19.72
C ILE A 138 0.10 -7.80 -18.53
N SER A 139 -1.22 -7.88 -18.46
CA SER A 139 -1.99 -7.37 -17.32
C SER A 139 -1.76 -8.24 -16.08
N LEU A 140 -1.57 -7.59 -14.92
CA LEU A 140 -1.52 -8.26 -13.62
C LEU A 140 -2.82 -8.07 -12.84
N TRP A 141 -3.31 -6.84 -12.78
CA TRP A 141 -4.62 -6.50 -12.21
C TRP A 141 -5.10 -5.12 -12.67
N LYS A 142 -6.40 -4.88 -12.50
CA LYS A 142 -7.09 -3.60 -12.74
C LYS A 142 -7.41 -2.95 -11.39
N GLY A 143 -7.50 -1.62 -11.38
CA GLY A 143 -7.77 -0.86 -10.16
C GLY A 143 -8.11 0.60 -10.45
N PHE A 144 -7.94 1.42 -9.41
CA PHE A 144 -8.14 2.87 -9.48
C PHE A 144 -6.84 3.58 -9.14
N SER A 145 -6.62 4.72 -9.79
CA SER A 145 -5.44 5.57 -9.64
C SER A 145 -5.43 6.23 -8.27
N PHE A 146 -4.49 5.84 -7.43
CA PHE A 146 -4.26 6.43 -6.11
C PHE A 146 -3.00 7.29 -6.11
N ILE A 147 -3.16 8.61 -5.98
CA ILE A 147 -2.04 9.58 -6.07
C ILE A 147 -1.45 9.88 -4.69
N MET A 148 -2.30 10.27 -3.74
CA MET A 148 -1.84 10.74 -2.43
C MET A 148 -2.95 10.65 -1.39
N LYS A 149 -2.55 10.41 -0.14
CA LYS A 149 -3.41 10.62 1.03
C LYS A 149 -2.79 11.66 1.96
N THR A 150 -3.60 12.63 2.39
CA THR A 150 -3.29 13.52 3.50
C THR A 150 -4.12 13.13 4.72
N TYR A 151 -3.52 13.21 5.91
CA TYR A 151 -4.22 13.15 7.18
C TYR A 151 -3.88 14.40 8.00
N SER A 152 -4.85 14.88 8.77
CA SER A 152 -4.74 16.16 9.47
C SER A 152 -3.89 16.02 10.72
N ILE A 153 -2.86 16.86 10.83
CA ILE A 153 -2.13 17.12 12.07
C ILE A 153 -2.17 18.63 12.18
N ASN A 154 -3.01 19.14 13.09
CA ASN A 154 -3.35 20.54 13.33
C ASN A 154 -4.28 21.21 12.29
N CYS A 155 -5.51 21.54 12.73
CA CYS A 155 -6.50 22.30 11.96
C CYS A 155 -6.22 23.82 11.96
N GLU A 156 -4.97 24.26 12.15
CA GLU A 156 -4.58 25.67 12.11
C GLU A 156 -3.42 25.85 11.14
N SER A 157 -3.62 26.73 10.14
CA SER A 157 -2.66 27.14 9.11
C SER A 157 -2.65 26.41 7.76
N TRP A 158 -3.83 26.04 7.25
CA TRP A 158 -4.04 26.06 5.79
C TRP A 158 -5.34 26.81 5.51
N GLY A 159 -5.20 28.01 4.94
CA GLY A 159 -6.33 28.77 4.42
C GLY A 159 -7.18 27.87 3.53
N VAL A 160 -8.48 27.84 3.82
CA VAL A 160 -9.50 27.11 3.09
C VAL A 160 -9.37 27.46 1.61
N ARG A 161 -8.81 26.55 0.80
CA ARG A 161 -9.05 26.62 -0.65
C ARG A 161 -10.53 26.36 -0.85
N LYS A 162 -11.27 27.40 -1.20
CA LYS A 162 -12.59 27.32 -1.80
C LYS A 162 -12.49 26.44 -3.04
N ASN A 163 -12.77 25.16 -2.88
CA ASN A 163 -13.34 24.21 -3.85
C ASN A 163 -13.10 22.80 -3.31
N ASN A 164 -14.09 22.28 -2.58
CA ASN A 164 -14.20 20.89 -2.13
C ASN A 164 -14.29 19.92 -3.33
N LYS A 165 -13.25 19.84 -4.16
CA LYS A 165 -13.08 18.70 -5.06
C LYS A 165 -12.08 17.73 -4.42
N PRO A 166 -12.47 16.49 -4.11
CA PRO A 166 -11.49 15.46 -3.79
C PRO A 166 -10.53 15.31 -4.97
N LEU A 167 -9.22 15.29 -4.70
CA LEU A 167 -8.18 15.04 -5.71
C LEU A 167 -8.22 13.59 -6.27
N SER A 168 -9.12 12.75 -5.77
CA SER A 168 -9.42 11.44 -6.33
C SER A 168 -10.62 11.54 -7.29
N GLY A 169 -10.38 11.94 -8.53
CA GLY A 169 -11.25 11.46 -9.60
C GLY A 169 -11.11 9.93 -9.67
N LEU A 170 -12.23 9.21 -9.79
CA LEU A 170 -12.22 7.78 -10.09
C LEU A 170 -11.60 7.62 -11.48
N HIS A 171 -10.28 7.44 -11.53
CA HIS A 171 -9.56 7.16 -12.76
C HIS A 171 -9.09 5.74 -12.71
N GLU A 172 -9.39 4.96 -13.73
CA GLU A 172 -9.01 3.56 -13.76
C GLU A 172 -7.51 3.39 -14.06
N GLU A 173 -6.93 2.35 -13.49
CA GLU A 173 -5.51 2.00 -13.62
C GLU A 173 -5.37 0.50 -13.95
N GLU A 174 -4.37 0.17 -14.74
CA GLU A 174 -3.96 -1.22 -14.95
C GLU A 174 -2.48 -1.39 -14.55
N THR A 175 -2.21 -2.30 -13.61
CA THR A 175 -0.84 -2.70 -13.30
C THR A 175 -0.44 -3.83 -14.22
N VAL A 176 0.72 -3.68 -14.85
CA VAL A 176 1.17 -4.50 -15.97
C VAL A 176 2.61 -4.96 -15.76
N LYS A 177 2.99 -6.09 -16.38
CA LYS A 177 4.35 -6.66 -16.33
C LYS A 177 4.86 -6.98 -17.72
N LYS A 178 6.15 -6.79 -17.99
CA LYS A 178 6.69 -6.98 -19.34
C LYS A 178 6.64 -8.46 -19.77
N SER A 179 5.99 -8.73 -20.90
CA SER A 179 5.98 -10.02 -21.59
C SER A 179 7.34 -10.26 -22.25
N LYS A 180 8.05 -11.31 -21.83
CA LYS A 180 9.20 -11.79 -22.60
C LYS A 180 8.69 -12.68 -23.72
N LYS A 181 8.62 -12.17 -24.96
CA LYS A 181 8.77 -13.04 -26.13
C LYS A 181 10.22 -13.51 -26.12
N ILE A 182 10.44 -14.78 -25.78
CA ILE A 182 11.68 -15.46 -26.08
C ILE A 182 11.71 -15.57 -27.61
N ALA A 183 12.51 -14.73 -28.28
CA ALA A 183 12.89 -15.01 -29.66
C ALA A 183 13.86 -16.20 -29.60
N LEU A 184 13.45 -17.31 -30.22
CA LEU A 184 14.35 -18.41 -30.59
C LEU A 184 15.24 -17.95 -31.75
#